data_AF-U3TBL0-F1
#
_entry.id   AF-U3TBL0-F1
#
_cell.length_a   1.000
_cell.length_b   1.000
_cell.length_c   1.000
_cell.angle_alpha   90.00
_cell.angle_beta   90.00
_cell.angle_gamma   90.00
#
_symmetry.space_group_name_H-M   'P 1'
#
loop_
_entity.id
_entity.type
_entity.pdbx_description
1 polymer ?
#
loop_
_entity_poly.entity_id
_entity_poly.type
_entity_poly.pdbx_seq_one_letter_code
_entity_poly.pdbx_strand_id
1 'polypeptide(L)'
;MGVDEAYQALLRACGERGFEECRDAYRMFLEEACREAGSCPKRRSPGTGQGRYAWVEAVLRSGVPDGRSRLILYVISRYLVNVKGLEPGEAEAVIEEFLRVCCERHGNCRKIYKSWIRNVLRRVKEGGWRPWTLERIKSEDPELYSIIESIISGGGG
;
A
#
# COMPACT_ATOMS: atom_id res chain seq x y z
N MET A 1 29.86 4.10 -14.20
CA MET A 1 28.98 3.97 -15.36
C MET A 1 28.24 5.29 -15.46
N GLY A 2 28.42 6.05 -16.53
CA GLY A 2 27.71 7.34 -16.68
C GLY A 2 26.26 7.13 -17.09
N VAL A 3 25.39 8.14 -16.95
CA VAL A 3 23.98 8.05 -17.34
C VAL A 3 23.80 7.68 -18.81
N ASP A 4 24.65 8.20 -19.70
CA ASP A 4 24.65 7.84 -21.12
C ASP A 4 24.92 6.35 -21.35
N GLU A 5 25.84 5.77 -20.57
CA GLU A 5 26.22 4.37 -20.67
C GLU A 5 25.07 3.46 -20.16
N ALA A 6 24.39 3.89 -19.09
CA ALA A 6 23.18 3.24 -18.58
C ALA A 6 21.99 3.34 -19.56
N TYR A 7 21.83 4.46 -20.26
CA TYR A 7 20.79 4.65 -21.27
C TYR A 7 20.99 3.73 -22.47
N GLN A 8 22.24 3.57 -22.95
CA GLN A 8 22.54 2.64 -24.04
C GLN A 8 22.29 1.18 -23.64
N ALA A 9 22.55 0.81 -22.37
CA ALA A 9 22.24 -0.53 -21.86
C ALA A 9 20.73 -0.78 -21.82
N LEU A 10 19.93 0.22 -21.43
CA LEU A 10 18.47 0.18 -21.46
C LEU A 10 17.94 -0.07 -22.88
N LEU A 11 18.39 0.72 -23.86
CA LEU A 11 17.91 0.60 -25.24
C LEU A 11 18.16 -0.80 -25.81
N ARG A 12 19.33 -1.39 -25.55
CA ARG A 12 19.65 -2.76 -25.97
C ARG A 12 18.76 -3.79 -25.28
N ALA A 13 18.55 -3.66 -23.96
CA ALA A 13 17.68 -4.58 -23.22
C ALA A 13 16.24 -4.55 -23.73
N CYS A 14 15.69 -3.35 -24.00
CA CYS A 14 14.34 -3.19 -24.51
C CYS A 14 14.17 -3.54 -25.98
N GLY A 15 15.22 -3.41 -26.80
CA GLY A 15 15.17 -3.77 -28.22
C GLY A 15 15.30 -5.27 -28.48
N GLU A 16 16.07 -5.98 -27.66
CA GLU A 16 16.53 -7.34 -28.00
C GLU A 16 16.08 -8.42 -27.01
N ARG A 17 15.84 -8.08 -25.73
CA ARG A 17 15.85 -9.06 -24.63
C ARG A 17 14.52 -9.30 -23.93
N GLY A 18 13.42 -8.69 -24.38
CA GLY A 18 12.08 -8.94 -23.84
C GLY A 18 11.66 -7.98 -22.72
N PHE A 19 10.41 -8.11 -22.26
CA PHE A 19 9.76 -7.12 -21.39
C PHE A 19 10.35 -7.07 -19.96
N GLU A 20 10.73 -8.20 -19.38
CA GLU A 20 11.25 -8.23 -18.00
C GLU A 20 12.64 -7.63 -17.90
N GLU A 21 13.49 -7.97 -18.87
CA GLU A 21 14.84 -7.46 -19.03
C GLU A 21 14.83 -5.97 -19.34
N CYS A 22 13.89 -5.52 -20.18
CA CYS A 22 13.63 -4.10 -20.41
C CYS A 22 13.24 -3.37 -19.12
N ARG A 23 12.31 -3.94 -18.34
CA ARG A 23 11.85 -3.39 -17.07
C ARG A 23 12.99 -3.26 -16.06
N ASP A 24 13.85 -4.27 -15.95
CA ASP A 24 14.94 -4.26 -15.00
C ASP A 24 16.07 -3.30 -15.44
N ALA A 25 16.38 -3.25 -16.73
CA ALA A 25 17.30 -2.25 -17.28
C ALA A 25 16.76 -0.82 -17.09
N TYR A 26 15.45 -0.61 -17.19
CA TYR A 26 14.82 0.68 -16.96
C TYR A 26 14.98 1.13 -15.51
N ARG A 27 14.82 0.20 -14.55
CA ARG A 27 15.09 0.47 -13.13
C ARG A 27 16.55 0.87 -12.89
N MET A 28 17.50 0.15 -13.49
CA MET A 28 18.93 0.45 -13.36
C MET A 28 19.28 1.84 -13.94
N PHE A 29 18.71 2.17 -15.10
CA PHE A 29 18.88 3.49 -15.72
C PHE A 29 18.35 4.61 -14.82
N LEU A 30 17.14 4.45 -14.27
CA LEU A 30 16.56 5.44 -13.36
C LEU A 30 17.44 5.66 -12.12
N GLU A 31 18.05 4.61 -11.57
CA GLU A 31 18.96 4.73 -10.42
C GLU A 31 20.23 5.52 -10.73
N GLU A 32 20.82 5.30 -11.91
CA GLU A 32 22.01 6.04 -12.35
C GLU A 32 21.68 7.51 -12.66
N ALA A 33 20.60 7.75 -13.41
CA ALA A 33 20.10 9.10 -13.72
C ALA A 33 19.82 9.91 -12.45
N CYS A 34 19.24 9.26 -11.44
CA CYS A 34 18.98 9.87 -10.15
C CYS A 34 20.25 10.16 -9.34
N ARG A 35 21.27 9.31 -9.43
CA ARG A 35 22.57 9.52 -8.76
C ARG A 35 23.28 10.74 -9.31
N GLU A 36 23.31 10.90 -10.62
CA GLU A 36 23.96 12.03 -11.29
C GLU A 36 23.21 13.35 -11.05
N ALA A 37 21.86 13.32 -11.04
CA ALA A 37 21.04 14.49 -10.79
C ALA A 37 21.02 14.96 -9.32
N GLY A 38 21.60 14.22 -8.38
CA GLY A 38 21.59 14.54 -6.94
C GLY A 38 20.20 14.57 -6.29
N SER A 39 19.14 14.22 -7.04
CA SER A 39 17.74 14.28 -6.61
C SER A 39 17.07 12.93 -6.86
N CYS A 40 17.65 11.89 -6.28
CA CYS A 40 16.99 10.59 -6.26
C CYS A 40 15.70 10.72 -5.43
N PRO A 41 14.51 10.37 -5.96
CA PRO A 41 13.36 10.18 -5.11
C PRO A 41 13.76 9.12 -4.10
N LYS A 42 13.80 9.48 -2.81
CA LYS A 42 14.11 8.51 -1.76
C LYS A 42 13.22 7.30 -2.00
N ARG A 43 13.80 6.17 -2.41
CA ARG A 43 13.11 4.88 -2.27
C ARG A 43 12.72 4.85 -0.81
N ARG A 44 11.41 4.96 -0.52
CA ARG A 44 10.92 4.52 0.79
C ARG A 44 11.23 3.03 0.79
N SER A 45 12.35 2.66 1.39
CA SER A 45 12.67 1.25 1.62
C SER A 45 11.42 0.62 2.21
N PRO A 46 10.89 -0.48 1.65
CA PRO A 46 9.72 -1.17 2.22
C PRO A 46 9.96 -1.78 3.61
N GLY A 47 11.01 -1.39 4.34
CA GLY A 47 11.78 -2.32 5.16
C GLY A 47 11.99 -1.97 6.63
N THR A 48 11.32 -0.97 7.21
CA THR A 48 11.35 -0.77 8.68
C THR A 48 9.98 -0.64 9.33
N GLY A 49 8.92 -0.44 8.52
CA GLY A 49 7.53 -0.52 8.96
C GLY A 49 6.92 -1.92 8.87
N GLN A 50 7.61 -2.89 8.25
CA GLN A 50 7.11 -4.24 8.01
C GLN A 50 6.71 -4.96 9.30
N GLY A 51 7.40 -4.74 10.42
CA GLY A 51 6.97 -5.29 11.72
C GLY A 51 5.76 -4.57 12.32
N ARG A 52 5.80 -3.23 12.37
CA ARG A 52 4.76 -2.43 13.06
C ARG A 52 3.40 -2.48 12.36
N TYR A 53 3.38 -2.56 11.04
CA TYR A 53 2.16 -2.57 10.23
C TYR A 53 1.88 -3.94 9.59
N ALA A 54 2.58 -5.00 10.00
CA ALA A 54 2.33 -6.38 9.55
C ALA A 54 0.85 -6.75 9.67
N TRP A 55 0.21 -6.33 10.77
CA TRP A 55 -1.20 -6.59 11.02
C TRP A 55 -2.13 -5.89 10.01
N VAL A 56 -1.76 -4.70 9.51
CA VAL A 56 -2.54 -4.00 8.48
C VAL A 56 -2.49 -4.78 7.17
N GLU A 57 -1.30 -5.27 6.80
CA GLU A 57 -1.13 -6.12 5.62
C GLU A 57 -1.85 -7.47 5.78
N ALA A 58 -1.90 -8.04 6.99
CA ALA A 58 -2.71 -9.23 7.28
C ALA A 58 -4.21 -8.96 7.10
N VAL A 59 -4.72 -7.84 7.62
CA VAL A 59 -6.12 -7.41 7.43
C VAL A 59 -6.44 -7.19 5.95
N LEU A 60 -5.54 -6.57 5.18
CA LEU A 60 -5.72 -6.37 3.74
C LEU A 60 -5.82 -7.70 2.99
N ARG A 61 -4.99 -8.70 3.33
CA ARG A 61 -5.00 -10.03 2.70
C ARG A 61 -6.18 -10.91 3.12
N SER A 62 -6.58 -10.83 4.39
CA SER A 62 -7.63 -11.70 4.94
C SER A 62 -9.04 -11.13 4.74
N GLY A 63 -9.16 -9.82 4.57
CA GLY A 63 -10.44 -9.13 4.67
C GLY A 63 -10.99 -9.15 6.10
N VAL A 64 -12.16 -8.55 6.29
CA VAL A 64 -12.86 -8.53 7.58
C VAL A 64 -14.36 -8.80 7.39
N PRO A 65 -15.01 -9.43 8.39
CA PRO A 65 -16.46 -9.62 8.38
C PRO A 65 -17.23 -8.33 8.62
N ASP A 66 -16.70 -7.39 9.41
CA ASP A 66 -17.30 -6.07 9.63
C ASP A 66 -16.24 -4.97 9.85
N GLY A 67 -16.66 -3.70 9.90
CA GLY A 67 -15.76 -2.57 10.18
C GLY A 67 -14.96 -2.05 9.00
N ARG A 68 -15.24 -2.49 7.76
CA ARG A 68 -14.52 -2.11 6.54
C ARG A 68 -14.36 -0.59 6.36
N SER A 69 -15.44 0.17 6.51
CA SER A 69 -15.40 1.65 6.40
C SER A 69 -14.56 2.28 7.50
N ARG A 70 -14.64 1.76 8.74
CA ARG A 70 -13.88 2.23 9.90
C ARG A 70 -12.38 2.00 9.68
N LEU A 71 -12.01 0.81 9.21
CA LEU A 71 -10.64 0.46 8.82
C LEU A 71 -10.12 1.33 7.68
N ILE A 72 -10.92 1.54 6.63
CA ILE A 72 -10.55 2.41 5.51
C ILE A 72 -10.24 3.82 6.02
N LEU A 73 -11.10 4.39 6.87
CA LEU A 73 -10.96 5.76 7.35
C LEU A 73 -9.80 5.97 8.32
N TYR A 74 -9.62 5.07 9.28
CA TYR A 74 -8.70 5.28 10.40
C TYR A 74 -7.34 4.59 10.25
N VAL A 75 -7.25 3.58 9.38
CA VAL A 75 -6.06 2.72 9.27
C VAL A 75 -5.57 2.61 7.83
N ILE A 76 -6.34 1.95 6.96
CA ILE A 76 -5.87 1.50 5.63
C ILE A 76 -5.51 2.70 4.75
N SER A 77 -6.38 3.71 4.62
CA SER A 77 -6.07 4.89 3.80
C SER A 77 -4.79 5.61 4.24
N ARG A 78 -4.64 5.77 5.56
CA ARG A 78 -3.48 6.42 6.20
C ARG A 78 -2.22 5.61 6.03
N TYR A 79 -2.33 4.29 6.09
CA TYR A 79 -1.21 3.38 5.90
C TYR A 79 -0.74 3.43 4.45
N LEU A 80 -1.66 3.25 3.50
CA LEU A 80 -1.33 3.22 2.08
C LEU A 80 -0.68 4.53 1.61
N VAL A 81 -1.25 5.67 1.97
CA VAL A 81 -0.75 6.96 1.47
C VAL A 81 0.42 7.50 2.31
N ASN A 82 0.28 7.54 3.64
CA ASN A 82 1.26 8.26 4.49
C ASN A 82 2.36 7.35 5.07
N VAL A 83 2.20 6.03 5.02
CA VAL A 83 3.26 5.08 5.39
C VAL A 83 3.89 4.48 4.13
N LYS A 84 3.10 3.73 3.34
CA LYS A 84 3.56 3.05 2.12
C LYS A 84 3.89 4.01 0.99
N GLY A 85 3.33 5.22 1.00
CA GLY A 85 3.67 6.27 0.04
C GLY A 85 2.99 6.12 -1.32
N LEU A 86 1.89 5.37 -1.38
CA LEU A 86 1.15 5.18 -2.61
C LEU A 86 0.44 6.46 -3.04
N GLU A 87 0.33 6.64 -4.36
CA GLU A 87 -0.52 7.68 -4.92
C GLU A 87 -2.01 7.32 -4.73
N PRO A 88 -2.93 8.32 -4.65
CA PRO A 88 -4.34 8.06 -4.36
C PRO A 88 -5.00 7.04 -5.29
N GLY A 89 -4.63 6.99 -6.58
CA GLY A 89 -5.17 6.00 -7.52
C GLY A 89 -4.72 4.57 -7.21
N GLU A 90 -3.45 4.38 -6.85
CA GLU A 90 -2.92 3.07 -6.44
C GLU A 90 -3.55 2.62 -5.11
N ALA A 91 -3.70 3.54 -4.16
CA ALA A 91 -4.34 3.25 -2.89
C ALA A 91 -5.84 2.92 -3.05
N GLU A 92 -6.54 3.56 -3.99
CA GLU A 92 -7.92 3.22 -4.36
C GLU A 92 -8.02 1.77 -4.85
N ALA A 93 -7.12 1.34 -5.75
CA ALA A 93 -7.10 -0.02 -6.26
C ALA A 93 -6.87 -1.06 -5.14
N VAL A 94 -5.98 -0.79 -4.19
CA VAL A 94 -5.76 -1.68 -3.03
C VAL A 94 -6.98 -1.74 -2.12
N ILE A 95 -7.70 -0.63 -1.93
CA ILE A 95 -8.94 -0.61 -1.13
C ILE A 95 -10.05 -1.38 -1.86
N GLU A 96 -10.16 -1.25 -3.18
CA GLU A 96 -11.13 -2.02 -3.97
C GLU A 96 -10.87 -3.53 -3.85
N GLU A 97 -9.62 -3.94 -3.92
CA GLU A 97 -9.21 -5.32 -3.70
C GLU A 97 -9.56 -5.80 -2.29
N PHE A 98 -9.25 -5.00 -1.25
CA PHE A 98 -9.66 -5.31 0.12
C PHE A 98 -11.17 -5.51 0.25
N LEU A 99 -11.98 -4.66 -0.40
CA LEU A 99 -13.44 -4.78 -0.37
C LEU A 99 -13.93 -6.04 -1.09
N ARG A 100 -13.28 -6.42 -2.21
CA ARG A 100 -13.51 -7.68 -2.92
C ARG A 100 -13.22 -8.88 -2.01
N VAL A 101 -12.05 -8.92 -1.38
CA VAL A 101 -11.65 -9.97 -0.43
C VAL A 101 -12.66 -10.10 0.72
N CYS A 102 -13.14 -8.98 1.27
CA CYS A 102 -14.14 -9.03 2.33
C CYS A 102 -15.48 -9.63 1.88
N CYS A 103 -15.91 -9.31 0.65
CA CYS A 103 -17.13 -9.87 0.07
C CYS A 103 -16.99 -11.38 -0.16
N GLU A 104 -15.88 -11.81 -0.78
CA GLU A 104 -15.65 -13.22 -1.13
C GLU A 104 -15.45 -14.13 0.07
N ARG A 105 -14.71 -13.67 1.09
CA ARG A 105 -14.36 -14.51 2.24
C ARG A 105 -15.34 -14.43 3.40
N HIS A 106 -16.01 -13.29 3.57
CA HIS A 106 -16.86 -13.03 4.74
C HIS A 106 -18.30 -12.65 4.39
N GLY A 107 -18.67 -12.69 3.10
CA GLY A 107 -20.01 -12.32 2.64
C GLY A 107 -20.36 -10.84 2.80
N ASN A 108 -19.43 -9.99 3.24
CA ASN A 108 -19.70 -8.57 3.48
C ASN A 108 -19.55 -7.77 2.18
N CYS A 109 -20.55 -7.89 1.31
CA CYS A 109 -20.57 -7.25 -0.01
C CYS A 109 -21.24 -5.87 -0.01
N ARG A 110 -21.53 -5.29 1.16
CA ARG A 110 -22.17 -3.96 1.24
C ARG A 110 -21.33 -2.92 0.49
N LYS A 111 -21.99 -2.10 -0.32
CA LYS A 111 -21.35 -1.13 -1.21
C LYS A 111 -20.65 -0.02 -0.42
N ILE A 112 -19.41 0.28 -0.79
CA ILE A 112 -18.71 1.51 -0.42
C ILE A 112 -18.41 2.26 -1.72
N TYR A 113 -18.79 3.54 -1.77
CA TYR A 113 -18.68 4.34 -2.99
C TYR A 113 -17.23 4.76 -3.26
N LYS A 114 -16.78 4.61 -4.52
CA LYS A 114 -15.45 5.07 -4.96
C LYS A 114 -15.22 6.56 -4.69
N SER A 115 -16.24 7.39 -4.86
CA SER A 115 -16.17 8.83 -4.56
C SER A 115 -15.85 9.11 -3.09
N TRP A 116 -16.40 8.31 -2.17
CA TRP A 116 -16.08 8.41 -0.74
C TRP A 116 -14.64 7.98 -0.46
N ILE A 117 -14.18 6.86 -1.06
CA ILE A 117 -12.79 6.39 -0.92
C ILE A 117 -11.80 7.45 -1.41
N ARG A 118 -12.03 8.03 -2.59
CA ARG A 118 -11.20 9.11 -3.15
C ARG A 118 -11.15 10.33 -2.24
N ASN A 119 -12.30 10.73 -1.68
CA ASN A 119 -12.35 11.86 -0.74
C ASN A 119 -11.52 11.58 0.52
N VAL A 120 -11.65 10.37 1.09
CA VAL A 120 -10.87 9.96 2.27
C VAL A 120 -9.37 9.98 1.95
N LEU A 121 -8.94 9.35 0.85
CA LEU A 121 -7.54 9.30 0.45
C LEU A 121 -6.95 10.70 0.25
N ARG A 122 -7.69 11.59 -0.43
CA ARG A 122 -7.28 12.99 -0.61
C ARG A 122 -7.09 13.71 0.73
N ARG A 123 -8.09 13.66 1.61
CA ARG A 123 -8.04 14.32 2.92
C ARG A 123 -6.92 13.77 3.81
N VAL A 124 -6.69 12.46 3.76
CA VAL A 124 -5.62 11.80 4.49
C VAL A 124 -4.25 12.22 3.97
N LYS A 125 -4.07 12.33 2.65
CA LYS A 125 -2.83 12.82 2.02
C LYS A 125 -2.53 14.26 2.45
N GLU A 126 -3.52 15.15 2.30
CA GLU A 126 -3.41 16.56 2.67
C GLU A 126 -3.14 16.75 4.17
N GLY A 127 -3.81 15.97 5.02
CA GLY A 127 -3.67 16.07 6.47
C GLY A 127 -2.45 15.36 7.05
N GLY A 128 -1.74 14.54 6.28
CA GLY A 128 -0.57 13.78 6.76
C GLY A 128 -0.87 12.80 7.90
N TRP A 129 -2.12 12.38 8.07
CA TRP A 129 -2.55 11.57 9.22
C TRP A 129 -1.91 10.18 9.24
N ARG A 130 -1.48 9.73 10.42
CA ARG A 130 -0.97 8.37 10.63
C ARG A 130 -2.11 7.39 10.97
N PRO A 131 -1.96 6.09 10.63
CA PRO A 131 -2.90 5.04 11.05
C PRO A 131 -3.09 5.02 12.56
N TRP A 132 -4.31 4.70 13.01
CA TRP A 132 -4.52 4.35 14.41
C TRP A 132 -3.66 3.13 14.80
N THR A 133 -3.17 3.12 16.04
CA THR A 133 -2.48 1.95 16.60
C THR A 133 -3.51 0.95 17.14
N LEU A 134 -3.08 -0.30 17.36
CA LEU A 134 -3.95 -1.32 17.93
C LEU A 134 -4.47 -0.92 19.32
N GLU A 135 -3.65 -0.27 20.14
CA GLU A 135 -4.04 0.22 21.47
C GLU A 135 -5.14 1.28 21.37
N ARG A 136 -5.03 2.19 20.40
CA ARG A 136 -6.08 3.20 20.16
C ARG A 136 -7.36 2.56 19.66
N ILE A 137 -7.27 1.57 18.76
CA ILE A 137 -8.46 0.85 18.29
C ILE A 137 -9.09 0.11 19.47
N LYS A 138 -8.30 -0.54 20.33
CA LYS A 138 -8.80 -1.23 21.53
C LYS A 138 -9.57 -0.31 22.47
N SER A 139 -9.14 0.94 22.64
CA SER A 139 -9.81 1.90 23.52
C SER A 139 -11.04 2.56 22.89
N GLU A 140 -10.95 2.94 21.61
CA GLU A 140 -11.98 3.73 20.92
C GLU A 140 -13.05 2.86 20.23
N ASP A 141 -12.67 1.66 19.80
CA ASP A 141 -13.53 0.73 19.07
C ASP A 141 -13.18 -0.74 19.42
N PRO A 142 -13.59 -1.21 20.62
CA PRO A 142 -13.27 -2.55 21.10
C PRO A 142 -13.82 -3.68 20.21
N GLU A 143 -14.95 -3.44 19.54
CA GLU A 143 -15.55 -4.39 18.60
C GLU A 143 -14.63 -4.56 17.38
N LEU A 144 -14.18 -3.44 16.79
CA LEU A 144 -13.24 -3.49 15.67
C LEU A 144 -11.91 -4.12 16.07
N TYR A 145 -11.43 -3.83 17.29
CA TYR A 145 -10.23 -4.48 17.82
C TYR A 145 -10.38 -6.00 17.88
N SER A 146 -11.51 -6.50 18.39
CA SER A 146 -11.76 -7.94 18.51
C SER A 146 -11.76 -8.64 17.14
N ILE A 147 -12.33 -7.98 16.12
CA ILE A 147 -12.28 -8.47 14.74
C ILE A 147 -10.84 -8.54 14.24
N ILE A 148 -10.05 -7.48 14.42
CA ILE A 148 -8.64 -7.45 14.02
C ILE A 148 -7.82 -8.51 14.77
N GLU A 149 -8.04 -8.66 16.07
CA GLU A 149 -7.33 -9.61 16.93
C GLU A 149 -7.55 -11.06 16.48
N SER A 150 -8.78 -11.43 16.10
CA SER A 150 -9.07 -12.76 15.54
C SER A 150 -8.32 -13.05 14.24
N ILE A 151 -8.11 -12.04 13.40
CA ILE A 151 -7.34 -12.16 12.16
C ILE A 151 -5.85 -12.32 12.43
N ILE A 152 -5.31 -11.54 13.38
CA ILE A 152 -3.89 -11.59 13.72
C ILE A 152 -3.55 -12.92 14.42
N SER A 153 -4.42 -13.39 15.30
CA SER A 153 -4.20 -14.61 16.09
C SER A 153 -4.46 -15.89 15.28
N GLY A 154 -5.37 -15.85 14.29
CA GLY A 154 -5.70 -16.99 13.43
C GLY A 154 -4.76 -17.20 12.23
N GLY A 155 -3.78 -16.32 12.00
CA GLY A 155 -2.83 -16.39 10.88
C GLY A 155 -1.58 -17.24 11.12
N GLY A 156 -1.55 -18.05 12.19
CA GLY A 156 -0.42 -18.88 12.61
C GLY A 156 -0.67 -20.39 12.49
N GLY A 157 -1.32 -20.83 11.40
CA GLY A 157 -1.55 -22.24 11.06
C GLY A 157 -0.86 -22.63 9.78
#